data_AF-A0A916V9M5-F1
#
_entry.id   AF-A0A916V9M5-F1
#
_cell.length_a   1.000
_cell.length_b   1.000
_cell.length_c   1.000
_cell.angle_alpha   90.00
_cell.angle_beta   90.00
_cell.angle_gamma   90.00
#
_symmetry.space_group_name_H-M   'P 1'
#
loop_
_entity.id
_entity.type
_entity.pdbx_description
1 polymer ?
#
loop_
_entity_poly.entity_id
_entity_poly.type
_entity_poly.pdbx_seq_one_letter_code
_entity_poly.pdbx_strand_id
1 'polypeptide(L)' 'MSFSPDGRTLASGSDDSIIKLWSRNTGWDLDALMGRSCDRVRAYLTYNINISESDRHLCDGIGTQK' A
#
# COMPACT_ATOMS: atom_id res chain seq x y z
N MET A 1 -0.30 9.92 8.20
CA MET A 1 0.09 9.56 6.83
C MET A 1 -0.82 10.27 5.86
N SER A 2 -0.31 10.72 4.71
CA SER A 2 -1.09 11.42 3.70
C SER A 2 -0.58 11.12 2.28
N PHE A 3 -1.48 11.02 1.31
CA PHE A 3 -1.14 10.94 -0.10
C PHE A 3 -1.14 12.33 -0.75
N SER A 4 -0.29 12.53 -1.75
CA SER A 4 -0.42 13.65 -2.68
C SER A 4 -1.75 13.55 -3.45
N PRO A 5 -2.34 14.67 -3.90
CA PRO A 5 -3.59 14.66 -4.64
C PRO A 5 -3.57 13.79 -5.93
N ASP A 6 -2.40 13.61 -6.53
CA ASP A 6 -2.19 12.77 -7.71
C ASP A 6 -1.97 11.27 -7.38
N GLY A 7 -1.92 10.91 -6.10
CA GLY A 7 -1.73 9.54 -5.62
C GLY A 7 -0.32 8.96 -5.86
N ARG A 8 0.63 9.74 -6.36
CA ARG A 8 1.97 9.23 -6.74
C ARG A 8 2.99 9.27 -5.61
N THR A 9 2.68 9.99 -4.54
CA THR A 9 3.57 10.15 -3.38
C THR A 9 2.81 9.93 -2.08
N LEU A 10 3.37 9.10 -1.20
CA LEU A 10 2.90 8.92 0.17
C LEU A 10 3.90 9.58 1.13
N ALA A 11 3.40 10.41 2.04
CA ALA A 11 4.18 10.95 3.15
C ALA A 11 3.82 10.25 4.45
N SER A 12 4.84 9.73 5.13
CA SER A 12 4.73 9.09 6.45
C SER A 12 5.72 9.70 7.43
N GLY A 13 5.27 9.98 8.65
CA GLY A 13 6.13 10.27 9.79
C GLY A 13 6.34 9.01 10.63
N SER A 14 7.48 8.94 11.30
CA SER A 14 7.88 7.82 12.15
C SER A 14 8.34 8.35 13.51
N ASP A 15 8.24 7.52 14.55
CA ASP A 15 8.61 7.87 15.93
C ASP A 15 10.13 8.15 16.07
N ASP A 16 10.93 7.71 15.09
CA ASP A 16 12.35 8.06 14.94
C ASP A 16 12.58 9.50 14.46
N SER A 17 11.54 10.34 14.44
CA SER A 17 11.56 11.74 13.98
C SER A 17 11.93 11.89 12.50
N ILE A 18 11.83 10.82 11.70
CA ILE A 18 12.08 10.85 10.25
C ILE A 18 10.77 10.90 9.47
N ILE A 19 10.72 11.80 8.50
CA ILE A 19 9.70 11.80 7.46
C ILE A 19 10.22 11.00 6.28
N LYS A 20 9.46 9.98 5.86
CA LYS A 20 9.72 9.20 4.64
C LYS A 20 8.72 9.59 3.57
N LEU A 21 9.25 9.88 2.37
CA LEU A 21 8.48 10.08 1.16
C LEU A 21 8.63 8.83 0.29
N TRP A 22 7.53 8.19 -0.02
CA TRP A 22 7.46 7.05 -0.92
C TRP A 22 6.94 7.55 -2.25
N SER A 23 7.71 7.37 -3.32
CA SER A 23 7.32 7.82 -4.65
C SER A 23 7.76 6.82 -5.69
N ARG A 24 6.92 6.62 -6.71
CA ARG A 24 7.18 5.74 -7.85
C ARG A 24 8.44 6.13 -8.65
N ASN A 25 8.95 7.35 -8.45
CA ASN A 25 10.08 7.92 -9.17
C ASN A 25 11.37 8.01 -8.34
N THR A 26 11.40 7.46 -7.12
CA THR A 26 12.52 7.64 -6.17
C THR A 26 13.06 6.31 -5.65
N GLY A 27 14.22 6.34 -4.98
CA GLY A 27 14.88 5.15 -4.42
C GLY A 27 14.07 4.37 -3.37
N TRP A 28 12.94 4.90 -2.89
CA TRP A 28 11.96 4.20 -2.05
C TRP A 28 10.67 3.99 -2.83
N ASP A 29 10.62 2.86 -3.54
CA ASP A 29 9.56 2.51 -4.47
C ASP A 29 8.22 2.26 -3.75
N LEU A 30 7.25 3.13 -4.03
CA LEU A 30 5.88 3.04 -3.54
C LEU A 30 5.19 1.76 -4.03
N ASP A 31 5.44 1.31 -5.25
CA ASP A 31 4.80 0.12 -5.82
C ASP A 31 5.26 -1.14 -5.06
N ALA A 32 6.55 -1.23 -4.73
CA ALA A 32 7.10 -2.30 -3.89
C ALA A 32 6.55 -2.29 -2.45
N LEU A 33 6.33 -1.11 -1.85
CA LEU A 33 5.69 -1.00 -0.53
C LEU A 33 4.25 -1.49 -0.57
N MET A 34 3.48 -1.07 -1.57
CA MET A 34 2.08 -1.48 -1.75
C MET A 34 1.97 -2.98 -1.97
N GLY A 35 2.86 -3.58 -2.78
CA GLY A 35 2.93 -5.02 -2.98
C GLY A 35 3.08 -5.81 -1.67
N ARG A 36 4.10 -5.48 -0.86
CA ARG A 36 4.32 -6.17 0.43
C ARG A 36 3.17 -5.96 1.42
N SER A 37 2.53 -4.79 1.37
CA SER A 37 1.37 -4.49 2.23
C SER A 37 0.17 -5.35 1.84
N CYS A 38 -0.07 -5.49 0.54
CA CYS A 38 -1.13 -6.35 0.00
C CYS A 38 -0.89 -7.83 0.30
N ASP A 39 0.35 -8.31 0.18
CA ASP A 39 0.71 -9.69 0.54
C ASP A 39 0.33 -10.02 2.00
N ARG A 40 0.53 -9.06 2.92
CA ARG A 40 0.16 -9.24 4.33
C ARG A 40 -1.35 -9.25 4.57
N VAL A 41 -2.09 -8.36 3.92
CA VAL A 41 -3.52 -8.20 4.22
C VAL A 41 -4.41 -9.17 3.44
N ARG A 42 -3.88 -9.84 2.41
CA ARG A 42 -4.66 -10.72 1.52
C ARG A 42 -5.46 -11.77 2.27
N ALA A 43 -4.86 -12.44 3.26
CA ALA A 43 -5.55 -13.43 4.08
C ALA A 43 -6.75 -12.83 4.83
N TYR A 44 -6.61 -11.62 5.37
CA TYR A 44 -7.72 -10.94 6.03
C TYR A 44 -8.87 -10.63 5.05
N LEU A 45 -8.55 -10.11 3.86
CA LEU A 45 -9.54 -9.85 2.80
C LEU A 45 -10.23 -11.14 2.31
N THR A 46 -9.51 -12.26 2.27
CA THR A 46 -10.06 -13.55 1.83
C THR A 46 -10.95 -14.21 2.89
N TYR A 47 -10.52 -14.24 4.15
CA TYR A 47 -11.17 -15.07 5.16
C TYR A 47 -12.16 -14.34 6.06
N ASN A 48 -12.08 -13.01 6.16
CA ASN A 48 -13.04 -12.27 6.98
C ASN A 48 -14.41 -12.19 6.28
N ILE A 49 -15.44 -12.73 6.93
CA ILE A 49 -16.82 -12.79 6.42
C ILE A 49 -17.54 -11.44 6.49
N ASN A 50 -17.06 -10.50 7.29
CA ASN A 50 -17.64 -9.16 7.44
C ASN A 50 -17.11 -8.16 6.41
N ILE A 51 -16.38 -8.63 5.39
CA ILE A 51 -15.82 -7.81 4.31
C ILE A 51 -16.78 -7.85 3.12
N SER A 52 -17.05 -6.67 2.56
CA SER A 52 -17.87 -6.54 1.36
C SER A 52 -17.18 -7.20 0.16
N GLU A 53 -17.96 -7.67 -0.82
CA GLU A 53 -17.39 -8.32 -2.00
C GLU A 53 -16.43 -7.37 -2.76
N SER A 54 -16.75 -6.08 -2.85
CA SER A 54 -15.88 -5.09 -3.48
C SER A 54 -14.53 -4.96 -2.77
N ASP A 55 -14.52 -5.00 -1.43
CA ASP A 55 -13.29 -4.81 -0.66
C ASP A 55 -12.34 -6.01 -0.76
N ARG A 56 -12.85 -7.19 -1.14
CA ARG A 56 -12.02 -8.38 -1.41
C ARG A 56 -11.01 -8.13 -2.53
N HIS A 57 -11.32 -7.21 -3.44
CA HIS A 57 -10.56 -6.88 -4.63
C HIS A 57 -9.58 -5.69 -4.44
N LEU A 58 -9.45 -5.13 -3.24
CA LEU A 58 -8.60 -3.94 -2.98
C LEU A 58 -7.12 -4.12 -3.36
N CYS A 59 -6.64 -5.36 -3.40
CA CYS A 59 -5.26 -5.70 -3.76
C CYS A 59 -5.11 -6.25 -5.18
N ASP A 60 -6.17 -6.22 -5.99
CA ASP A 60 -6.10 -6.67 -7.37
C ASP A 60 -5.23 -5.71 -8.18
N GLY A 61 -4.27 -6.26 -8.94
CA GLY A 61 -3.29 -5.48 -9.69
C GLY A 61 -2.16 -4.86 -8.84
N ILE A 62 -2.13 -5.08 -7.53
CA ILE A 62 -1.06 -4.62 -6.64
C ILE A 62 -0.17 -5.82 -6.26
N GLY A 63 1.15 -5.68 -6.44
CA GLY A 63 2.12 -6.67 -5.96
C GLY A 63 2.48 -7.80 -6.93
N THR A 64 2.21 -7.67 -8.23
CA THR A 64 2.74 -8.59 -9.24
C THR A 64 3.55 -7.85 -10.29
N GLN A 65 4.85 -7.69 -10.03
CA GLN A 65 5.84 -7.71 -11.10
C GLN A 65 6.69 -8.98 -10.93
N LYS A 66 6.46 -9.95 -11.81
CA LYS A 66 7.51 -10.81 -12.33
C LYS A 66 7.73 -10.43 -13.78
#